data_AF-A0A0T7FCP8-F1
#
_entry.id   AF-A0A0T7FCP8-F1
#
_cell.length_a   1.000
_cell.length_b   1.000
_cell.length_c   1.000
_cell.angle_alpha   90.00
_cell.angle_beta   90.00
_cell.angle_gamma   90.00
#
_symmetry.space_group_name_H-M   'P 1'
#
loop_
_entity.id
_entity.type
_entity.pdbx_description
1 polymer ?
#
loop_
_entity_poly.entity_id
_entity_poly.type
_entity_poly.pdbx_seq_one_letter_code
_entity_poly.pdbx_strand_id
1 'polypeptide(L)'
;MTSTQRKLNLNVGINTTGYLGNAWKYRTGTRHDITDPEYYRRLTELAHKGLFDAVFFSDHPALMTDPTSRPFHTIDPLILCTALAAQVPDIGFVATMSSTYNSPYNLARRTQSTDIVSGGRLIINIVSSFNPNVAANFGSEPLPPRNQRYAKASEFLDVAKKLWASWDPAREGDVPENRFWDATSAHTIDHQGAYFTVKGPLNVPRGPQGHPVIAQAGASEGGIDLAARHGEIIYCNILSRPAGQAFGKKVRDRAIAFGRDPAGIRIVPGLVVILGETREEALRKHELFSGAGTEDGLIARFVKENGIDPDGFDPDAILDAERFIPDPNRLQAVGMGLGLSDLLTHEKLTAREAVRRSEGHHRLLLGTPEEVADGIIDLWADGTVDGYTLQPPRAPDDIEEFVEKVVPILQDRGVYRTRYEEKTVRERYGLPFPEADAGISRSAAISRLR
;
A
#
# COMPACT_ATOMS: atom_id res chain seq x y z
N MET A 1 21.38 -25.31 6.19
CA MET A 1 20.64 -24.17 5.60
C MET A 1 20.29 -23.25 6.74
N THR A 2 21.02 -22.15 6.91
CA THR A 2 20.67 -21.11 7.88
C THR A 2 19.34 -20.52 7.43
N SER A 3 18.27 -20.84 8.17
CA SER A 3 16.99 -20.14 8.04
C SER A 3 17.30 -18.65 8.15
N THR A 4 17.12 -17.92 7.04
CA THR A 4 17.19 -16.46 7.06
C THR A 4 16.10 -15.98 8.01
N GLN A 5 16.52 -15.40 9.13
CA GLN A 5 15.61 -14.91 10.15
C GLN A 5 14.68 -13.87 9.52
N ARG A 6 13.36 -14.10 9.59
CA ARG A 6 12.34 -13.14 9.14
C ARG A 6 12.63 -11.78 9.75
N LYS A 7 12.50 -10.71 8.95
CA LYS A 7 12.65 -9.32 9.37
C LYS A 7 11.33 -8.58 9.20
N LEU A 8 11.13 -7.55 10.02
CA LEU A 8 9.98 -6.65 9.91
C LEU A 8 10.15 -5.72 8.70
N ASN A 9 9.15 -5.66 7.81
CA ASN A 9 9.11 -4.66 6.75
C ASN A 9 8.40 -3.38 7.21
N LEU A 10 8.95 -2.22 6.91
CA LEU A 10 8.33 -0.92 7.22
C LEU A 10 8.27 -0.05 5.96
N ASN A 11 7.07 0.38 5.58
CA ASN A 11 6.86 1.49 4.64
C ASN A 11 6.39 2.73 5.39
N VAL A 12 6.44 3.89 4.76
CA VAL A 12 5.86 5.13 5.30
C VAL A 12 5.03 5.86 4.25
N GLY A 13 3.78 6.16 4.59
CA GLY A 13 2.90 6.99 3.79
C GLY A 13 3.35 8.45 3.81
N ILE A 14 3.72 8.97 2.65
CA ILE A 14 4.05 10.39 2.48
C ILE A 14 2.94 11.03 1.65
N ASN A 15 2.02 11.70 2.33
CA ASN A 15 1.00 12.50 1.67
C ASN A 15 1.00 13.89 2.30
N THR A 16 1.51 14.87 1.55
CA THR A 16 1.52 16.30 1.92
C THR A 16 1.97 16.51 3.38
N THR A 17 1.08 16.90 4.28
CA THR A 17 1.39 17.36 5.64
C THR A 17 1.28 16.26 6.71
N GLY A 18 1.05 15.01 6.32
CA GLY A 18 0.79 13.88 7.23
C GLY A 18 -0.58 13.23 7.00
N TYR A 19 -0.95 12.32 7.89
CA TYR A 19 -2.12 11.47 7.75
C TYR A 19 -3.39 12.03 8.40
N LEU A 20 -3.29 12.70 9.56
CA LEU A 20 -4.48 13.18 10.26
C LEU A 20 -4.89 14.57 9.77
N GLY A 21 -6.20 14.74 9.53
CA GLY A 21 -6.77 15.90 8.86
C GLY A 21 -6.48 17.24 9.56
N ASN A 22 -6.38 17.25 10.89
CA ASN A 22 -6.14 18.47 11.67
C ASN A 22 -4.66 18.66 12.08
N ALA A 23 -3.81 17.65 11.86
CA ALA A 23 -2.42 17.63 12.34
C ALA A 23 -1.52 18.67 11.67
N TRP A 24 -1.89 19.15 10.48
CA TRP A 24 -1.10 20.11 9.71
C TRP A 24 -0.88 21.45 10.43
N LYS A 25 -1.69 21.77 11.44
CA LYS A 25 -1.54 22.98 12.28
C LYS A 25 -0.41 22.86 13.31
N TYR A 26 0.03 21.63 13.59
CA TYR A 26 0.96 21.30 14.68
C TYR A 26 2.26 20.67 14.17
N ARG A 27 2.52 20.78 12.87
CA ARG A 27 3.75 20.29 12.24
C ARG A 27 4.75 21.42 12.04
N THR A 28 6.01 21.06 11.89
CA THR A 28 7.04 21.96 11.39
C THR A 28 6.88 22.16 9.87
N GLY A 29 7.13 23.38 9.38
CA GLY A 29 7.14 23.72 7.96
C GLY A 29 6.08 24.74 7.55
N THR A 30 5.76 24.79 6.25
CA THR A 30 4.88 25.81 5.66
C THR A 30 3.84 25.22 4.72
N ARG A 31 2.75 25.95 4.48
CA ARG A 31 1.73 25.54 3.49
C ARG A 31 2.28 25.33 2.07
N HIS A 32 3.44 25.91 1.74
CA HIS A 32 4.05 25.79 0.41
C HIS A 32 4.73 24.43 0.19
N ASP A 33 5.02 23.69 1.26
CA ASP A 33 5.67 22.38 1.22
C ASP A 33 4.89 21.35 0.37
N ILE A 34 3.56 21.51 0.26
CA ILE A 34 2.67 20.52 -0.38
C ILE A 34 2.93 20.32 -1.87
N THR A 35 3.62 21.28 -2.51
CA THR A 35 4.03 21.24 -3.92
C THR A 35 5.54 21.38 -4.09
N ASP A 36 6.32 21.35 -3.01
CA ASP A 36 7.77 21.51 -3.04
C ASP A 36 8.48 20.15 -3.21
N PRO A 37 9.14 19.86 -4.34
CA PRO A 37 9.89 18.62 -4.52
C PRO A 37 10.99 18.42 -3.47
N GLU A 38 11.63 19.49 -2.98
CA GLU A 38 12.67 19.40 -1.96
C GLU A 38 12.10 18.93 -0.62
N TYR A 39 10.85 19.27 -0.30
CA TYR A 39 10.17 18.74 0.87
C TYR A 39 10.01 17.22 0.78
N TYR A 40 9.51 16.71 -0.36
CA TYR A 40 9.38 15.27 -0.55
C TYR A 40 10.72 14.53 -0.57
N ARG A 41 11.80 15.16 -1.08
CA ARG A 41 13.16 14.64 -0.96
C ARG A 41 13.57 14.49 0.50
N ARG A 42 13.42 15.54 1.32
CA ARG A 42 13.73 15.50 2.76
C ARG A 42 12.95 14.41 3.50
N LEU A 43 11.66 14.26 3.23
CA LEU A 43 10.86 13.19 3.85
C LEU A 43 11.36 11.78 3.45
N THR A 44 11.76 11.63 2.19
CA THR A 44 12.31 10.37 1.68
C THR A 44 13.67 10.07 2.30
N GLU A 45 14.51 11.08 2.52
CA GLU A 45 15.79 10.95 3.21
C GLU A 45 15.63 10.58 4.69
N LEU A 46 14.63 11.15 5.38
CA LEU A 46 14.28 10.76 6.74
C LEU A 46 13.85 9.28 6.78
N ALA A 47 12.99 8.84 5.87
CA ALA A 47 12.59 7.44 5.74
C ALA A 47 13.80 6.53 5.42
N HIS A 48 14.71 6.98 4.56
CA HIS A 48 15.94 6.27 4.24
C HIS A 48 16.87 6.13 5.46
N LYS A 49 17.03 7.19 6.27
CA LYS A 49 17.76 7.13 7.56
C LYS A 49 17.15 6.11 8.52
N GLY A 50 15.83 5.96 8.50
CA GLY A 50 15.07 4.93 9.23
C GLY A 50 15.09 3.53 8.62
N LEU A 51 15.82 3.32 7.51
CA LEU A 51 15.94 2.06 6.77
C LEU A 51 14.60 1.48 6.29
N PHE A 52 13.60 2.34 6.07
CA PHE A 52 12.29 1.94 5.55
C PHE A 52 12.44 1.21 4.22
N ASP A 53 11.61 0.20 3.99
CA ASP A 53 11.53 -0.55 2.74
C ASP A 53 11.12 0.33 1.58
N ALA A 54 10.12 1.18 1.78
CA ALA A 54 9.64 2.13 0.77
C ALA A 54 8.89 3.34 1.35
N VAL A 55 8.90 4.43 0.59
CA VAL A 55 7.94 5.53 0.75
C VAL A 55 6.70 5.28 -0.09
N PHE A 56 5.51 5.60 0.44
CA PHE A 56 4.24 5.35 -0.22
C PHE A 56 3.47 6.64 -0.52
N PHE A 57 3.26 6.87 -1.82
CA PHE A 57 2.42 7.93 -2.34
C PHE A 57 1.07 7.36 -2.78
N SER A 58 0.05 7.61 -1.95
CA SER A 58 -1.34 7.31 -2.30
C SER A 58 -1.88 8.35 -3.29
N ASP A 59 -2.96 8.03 -4.02
CA ASP A 59 -3.49 8.96 -5.02
C ASP A 59 -5.00 8.86 -5.26
N HIS A 60 -5.61 10.03 -5.50
CA HIS A 60 -6.96 10.27 -6.01
C HIS A 60 -6.91 11.55 -6.85
N PRO A 61 -6.93 11.46 -8.18
CA PRO A 61 -6.77 12.62 -9.06
C PRO A 61 -8.06 13.45 -9.15
N ALA A 62 -8.45 14.05 -8.02
CA ALA A 62 -9.52 15.00 -7.86
C ALA A 62 -9.19 15.97 -6.71
N LEU A 63 -9.50 17.25 -6.90
CA LEU A 63 -9.33 18.25 -5.85
C LEU A 63 -10.30 17.98 -4.70
N MET A 64 -9.76 17.81 -3.50
CA MET A 64 -10.54 17.84 -2.26
C MET A 64 -10.71 19.29 -1.82
N THR A 65 -11.97 19.76 -1.73
CA THR A 65 -12.28 21.19 -1.57
C THR A 65 -12.52 21.63 -0.13
N ASP A 66 -12.55 20.72 0.83
CA ASP A 66 -12.69 21.05 2.26
C ASP A 66 -11.43 21.78 2.76
N PRO A 67 -11.53 23.09 3.06
CA PRO A 67 -10.37 23.88 3.48
C PRO A 67 -9.99 23.63 4.95
N THR A 68 -10.79 22.87 5.69
CA THR A 68 -10.56 22.59 7.12
C THR A 68 -9.71 21.34 7.35
N SER A 69 -9.59 20.50 6.32
CA SER A 69 -8.82 19.27 6.34
C SER A 69 -7.44 19.46 5.68
N ARG A 70 -6.59 18.43 5.80
CA ARG A 70 -5.27 18.42 5.17
C ARG A 70 -5.40 18.40 3.64
N PRO A 71 -4.53 19.11 2.90
CA PRO A 71 -4.47 18.97 1.45
C PRO A 71 -4.05 17.53 1.11
N PHE A 72 -4.57 16.95 0.04
CA PHE A 72 -4.26 15.57 -0.35
C PHE A 72 -3.95 15.49 -1.84
N HIS A 73 -3.06 14.58 -2.23
CA HIS A 73 -2.84 14.15 -3.62
C HIS A 73 -2.54 15.30 -4.59
N THR A 74 -1.52 16.09 -4.27
CA THR A 74 -1.15 17.30 -5.02
C THR A 74 -0.26 17.05 -6.25
N ILE A 75 0.57 16.01 -6.23
CA ILE A 75 1.53 15.67 -7.30
C ILE A 75 1.27 14.24 -7.77
N ASP A 76 1.33 13.99 -9.08
CA ASP A 76 1.27 12.63 -9.64
C ASP A 76 2.34 11.74 -8.99
N PRO A 77 1.94 10.59 -8.42
CA PRO A 77 2.86 9.76 -7.64
C PRO A 77 3.97 9.16 -8.48
N LEU A 78 3.75 8.81 -9.75
CA LEU A 78 4.78 8.18 -10.57
C LEU A 78 5.84 9.19 -11.00
N ILE A 79 5.44 10.43 -11.32
CA ILE A 79 6.36 11.54 -11.58
C ILE A 79 7.22 11.80 -10.35
N LEU A 80 6.59 11.92 -9.18
CA LEU A 80 7.31 12.18 -7.93
C LEU A 80 8.27 11.04 -7.58
N CYS A 81 7.82 9.78 -7.63
CA CYS A 81 8.68 8.61 -7.41
C CYS A 81 9.88 8.59 -8.36
N THR A 82 9.69 8.91 -9.64
CA THR A 82 10.78 8.92 -10.62
C THR A 82 11.83 9.98 -10.28
N ALA A 83 11.40 11.18 -9.87
CA ALA A 83 12.30 12.25 -9.45
C ALA A 83 13.08 11.90 -8.16
N LEU A 84 12.40 11.29 -7.18
CA LEU A 84 13.01 10.91 -5.91
C LEU A 84 13.95 9.71 -6.03
N ALA A 85 13.61 8.74 -6.87
CA ALA A 85 14.43 7.54 -7.10
C ALA A 85 15.83 7.89 -7.62
N ALA A 86 15.96 8.97 -8.40
CA ALA A 86 17.24 9.45 -8.88
C ALA A 86 18.10 10.14 -7.80
N GLN A 87 17.50 10.54 -6.67
CA GLN A 87 18.13 11.37 -5.65
C GLN A 87 18.38 10.63 -4.33
N VAL A 88 17.53 9.67 -3.98
CA VAL A 88 17.65 8.89 -2.75
C VAL A 88 17.94 7.43 -3.10
N PRO A 89 19.10 6.87 -2.73
CA PRO A 89 19.47 5.49 -3.02
C PRO A 89 18.64 4.52 -2.16
N ASP A 90 18.71 3.23 -2.52
CA ASP A 90 18.24 2.05 -1.77
C ASP A 90 16.73 1.96 -1.42
N ILE A 91 16.09 3.02 -0.95
CA ILE A 91 14.68 3.03 -0.55
C ILE A 91 13.74 2.77 -1.72
N GLY A 92 12.69 1.98 -1.49
CA GLY A 92 11.64 1.68 -2.46
C GLY A 92 10.61 2.79 -2.61
N PHE A 93 9.77 2.68 -3.64
CA PHE A 93 8.72 3.66 -3.93
C PHE A 93 7.42 2.95 -4.25
N VAL A 94 6.38 3.14 -3.42
CA VAL A 94 5.02 2.69 -3.71
C VAL A 94 4.27 3.84 -4.38
N ALA A 95 3.84 3.65 -5.63
CA ALA A 95 3.02 4.60 -6.37
C ALA A 95 1.60 4.05 -6.60
N THR A 96 0.58 4.78 -6.17
CA THR A 96 -0.81 4.41 -6.46
C THR A 96 -1.18 4.76 -7.90
N MET A 97 -1.77 3.81 -8.62
CA MET A 97 -2.20 4.01 -10.01
C MET A 97 -3.54 3.33 -10.27
N SER A 98 -4.44 4.03 -10.98
CA SER A 98 -5.75 3.48 -11.33
C SER A 98 -5.68 2.54 -12.53
N SER A 99 -6.19 1.32 -12.42
CA SER A 99 -6.45 0.43 -13.58
C SER A 99 -7.65 0.90 -14.41
N THR A 100 -8.51 1.75 -13.85
CA THR A 100 -9.74 2.23 -14.50
C THR A 100 -9.43 3.26 -15.57
N TYR A 101 -8.50 4.19 -15.26
CA TYR A 101 -8.21 5.38 -16.07
C TYR A 101 -6.86 5.34 -16.79
N ASN A 102 -6.14 4.22 -16.71
CA ASN A 102 -4.90 4.03 -17.48
C ASN A 102 -5.12 3.03 -18.62
N SER A 103 -4.31 3.16 -19.68
CA SER A 103 -4.08 2.09 -20.65
C SER A 103 -3.03 1.12 -20.08
N PRO A 104 -3.23 -0.21 -20.18
CA PRO A 104 -2.27 -1.18 -19.66
C PRO A 104 -0.91 -1.08 -20.36
N TYR A 105 -0.89 -0.75 -21.66
CA TYR A 105 0.37 -0.57 -22.39
C TYR A 105 1.15 0.67 -21.91
N ASN A 106 0.48 1.81 -21.76
CA ASN A 106 1.14 3.03 -21.27
C ASN A 106 1.56 2.92 -19.80
N LEU A 107 0.79 2.20 -18.97
CA LEU A 107 1.20 1.91 -17.59
C LEU A 107 2.42 0.97 -17.58
N ALA A 108 2.38 -0.14 -18.32
CA ALA A 108 3.49 -1.08 -18.38
C ALA A 108 4.79 -0.39 -18.83
N ARG A 109 4.73 0.44 -19.87
CA ARG A 109 5.89 1.22 -20.34
C ARG A 109 6.46 2.12 -19.26
N ARG A 110 5.64 3.01 -18.68
CA ARG A 110 6.12 4.00 -17.71
C ARG A 110 6.68 3.34 -16.45
N THR A 111 5.97 2.35 -15.92
CA THR A 111 6.38 1.64 -14.70
C THR A 111 7.64 0.80 -14.92
N GLN A 112 7.79 0.14 -16.07
CA GLN A 112 9.02 -0.59 -16.41
C GLN A 112 10.21 0.36 -16.56
N SER A 113 10.00 1.51 -17.20
CA SER A 113 11.04 2.55 -17.31
C SER A 113 11.44 3.10 -15.95
N THR A 114 10.49 3.46 -15.10
CA THR A 114 10.77 3.91 -13.72
C THR A 114 11.46 2.82 -12.91
N ASP A 115 11.09 1.55 -13.09
CA ASP A 115 11.73 0.44 -12.41
C ASP A 115 13.21 0.31 -12.79
N ILE A 116 13.53 0.41 -14.08
CA ILE A 116 14.92 0.45 -14.57
C ILE A 116 15.67 1.67 -14.02
N VAL A 117 15.08 2.87 -14.11
CA VAL A 117 15.69 4.11 -13.58
C VAL A 117 15.98 4.01 -12.09
N SER A 118 15.06 3.39 -11.35
CA SER A 118 15.21 3.21 -9.91
C SER A 118 16.16 2.07 -9.53
N GLY A 119 16.54 1.19 -10.45
CA GLY A 119 17.33 0.00 -10.13
C GLY A 119 16.52 -1.14 -9.50
N GLY A 120 15.23 -1.26 -9.82
CA GLY A 120 14.35 -2.30 -9.27
C GLY A 120 13.73 -1.96 -7.93
N ARG A 121 13.37 -0.69 -7.71
CA ARG A 121 12.84 -0.17 -6.44
C ARG A 121 11.38 0.29 -6.51
N LEU A 122 10.70 0.05 -7.64
CA LEU A 122 9.30 0.43 -7.80
C LEU A 122 8.33 -0.64 -7.28
N ILE A 123 7.33 -0.19 -6.51
CA ILE A 123 6.13 -0.93 -6.14
C ILE A 123 4.93 -0.16 -6.73
N ILE A 124 4.01 -0.85 -7.40
CA ILE A 124 2.78 -0.26 -7.93
C ILE A 124 1.58 -0.69 -7.09
N ASN A 125 0.87 0.26 -6.50
CA ASN A 125 -0.40 0.01 -5.83
C ASN A 125 -1.54 0.20 -6.83
N ILE A 126 -2.10 -0.89 -7.36
CA ILE A 126 -3.14 -0.81 -8.40
C ILE A 126 -4.54 -0.72 -7.78
N VAL A 127 -5.27 0.35 -8.10
CA VAL A 127 -6.62 0.61 -7.58
C VAL A 127 -7.66 0.63 -8.69
N SER A 128 -8.89 0.20 -8.39
CA SER A 128 -10.02 0.22 -9.34
C SER A 128 -10.87 1.51 -9.29
N SER A 129 -10.44 2.52 -8.51
CA SER A 129 -11.05 3.85 -8.32
C SER A 129 -12.53 3.86 -7.91
N PHE A 130 -12.87 4.39 -6.73
CA PHE A 130 -14.25 4.43 -6.22
C PHE A 130 -14.85 5.84 -6.08
N ASN A 131 -14.03 6.89 -6.18
CA ASN A 131 -14.45 8.27 -5.92
C ASN A 131 -15.21 8.87 -7.13
N PRO A 132 -16.47 9.32 -6.97
CA PRO A 132 -17.25 9.97 -8.03
C PRO A 132 -16.58 11.22 -8.62
N ASN A 133 -15.94 12.06 -7.79
CA ASN A 133 -15.24 13.25 -8.26
C ASN A 133 -14.07 12.91 -9.20
N VAL A 134 -13.41 11.78 -8.95
CA VAL A 134 -12.41 11.27 -9.88
C VAL A 134 -13.10 10.81 -11.17
N ALA A 135 -14.22 10.09 -11.09
CA ALA A 135 -14.94 9.63 -12.29
C ALA A 135 -15.38 10.77 -13.21
N ALA A 136 -15.84 11.87 -12.63
CA ALA A 136 -16.24 13.09 -13.33
C ALA A 136 -15.06 13.70 -14.12
N ASN A 137 -13.85 13.72 -13.55
CA ASN A 137 -12.65 14.25 -14.22
C ASN A 137 -12.20 13.42 -15.45
N PHE A 138 -12.63 12.15 -15.55
CA PHE A 138 -12.25 11.23 -16.62
C PHE A 138 -13.43 10.90 -17.56
N GLY A 139 -14.55 11.65 -17.48
CA GLY A 139 -15.71 11.46 -18.36
C GLY A 139 -16.43 10.13 -18.18
N SER A 140 -16.40 9.57 -16.98
CA SER A 140 -16.84 8.20 -16.67
C SER A 140 -17.86 8.12 -15.53
N GLU A 141 -18.59 9.22 -15.32
CA GLU A 141 -19.67 9.29 -14.35
C GLU A 141 -21.00 8.83 -14.96
N PRO A 142 -21.75 7.90 -14.33
CA PRO A 142 -21.43 7.20 -13.08
C PRO A 142 -20.39 6.08 -13.29
N LEU A 143 -19.62 5.79 -12.23
CA LEU A 143 -18.68 4.67 -12.22
C LEU A 143 -19.37 3.34 -12.53
N PRO A 144 -18.73 2.45 -13.33
CA PRO A 144 -19.23 1.10 -13.50
C PRO A 144 -19.38 0.36 -12.16
N PRO A 145 -20.30 -0.62 -12.09
CA PRO A 145 -20.47 -1.48 -10.92
C PRO A 145 -19.15 -2.08 -10.43
N ARG A 146 -19.02 -2.24 -9.11
CA ARG A 146 -17.77 -2.68 -8.46
C ARG A 146 -17.21 -3.99 -9.01
N ASN A 147 -18.07 -4.97 -9.29
CA ASN A 147 -17.67 -6.25 -9.88
C ASN A 147 -17.03 -6.08 -11.26
N GLN A 148 -17.58 -5.23 -12.13
CA GLN A 148 -17.01 -4.93 -13.45
C GLN A 148 -15.67 -4.20 -13.32
N ARG A 149 -15.55 -3.28 -12.34
CA ARG A 149 -14.29 -2.59 -12.08
C ARG A 149 -13.17 -3.54 -11.64
N TYR A 150 -13.48 -4.53 -10.79
CA TYR A 150 -12.49 -5.56 -10.40
C TYR A 150 -12.17 -6.54 -11.53
N ALA A 151 -13.15 -6.96 -12.33
CA ALA A 151 -12.91 -7.80 -13.51
C ALA A 151 -11.98 -7.09 -14.51
N LYS A 152 -12.24 -5.81 -14.80
CA LYS A 152 -11.36 -4.96 -15.63
C LYS A 152 -9.97 -4.81 -15.01
N ALA A 153 -9.86 -4.61 -13.71
CA ALA A 153 -8.57 -4.48 -13.02
C ALA A 153 -7.74 -5.77 -13.07
N SER A 154 -8.39 -6.94 -12.99
CA SER A 154 -7.72 -8.24 -13.14
C SER A 154 -7.17 -8.42 -14.56
N GLU A 155 -7.99 -8.18 -15.60
CA GLU A 155 -7.52 -8.27 -16.99
C GLU A 155 -6.42 -7.24 -17.28
N PHE A 156 -6.52 -6.04 -16.72
CA PHE A 156 -5.51 -4.99 -16.83
C PHE A 156 -4.14 -5.47 -16.32
N LEU A 157 -4.10 -6.10 -15.14
CA LEU A 157 -2.86 -6.63 -14.55
C LEU A 157 -2.34 -7.86 -15.31
N ASP A 158 -3.22 -8.69 -15.88
CA ASP A 158 -2.80 -9.77 -16.78
C ASP A 158 -2.08 -9.23 -18.02
N VAL A 159 -2.65 -8.21 -18.67
CA VAL A 159 -2.02 -7.56 -19.83
C VAL A 159 -0.68 -6.93 -19.43
N ALA A 160 -0.64 -6.19 -18.31
CA ALA A 160 0.59 -5.53 -17.86
C ALA A 160 1.70 -6.54 -17.55
N LYS A 161 1.40 -7.64 -16.85
CA LYS A 161 2.38 -8.71 -16.57
C LYS A 161 2.90 -9.37 -17.85
N LYS A 162 2.01 -9.66 -18.81
CA LYS A 162 2.42 -10.19 -20.12
C LYS A 162 3.36 -9.22 -20.86
N LEU A 163 3.07 -7.92 -20.79
CA LEU A 163 3.93 -6.89 -21.39
C LEU A 163 5.29 -6.80 -20.70
N TRP A 164 5.37 -6.78 -19.36
CA TRP A 164 6.65 -6.77 -18.65
C TRP A 164 7.49 -8.03 -18.90
N ALA A 165 6.82 -9.16 -19.15
CA ALA A 165 7.46 -10.43 -19.50
C ALA A 165 7.73 -10.60 -21.01
N SER A 166 7.43 -9.60 -21.86
CA SER A 166 7.51 -9.77 -23.31
C SER A 166 8.93 -9.82 -23.86
N TRP A 167 9.95 -9.53 -23.04
CA TRP A 167 11.36 -9.64 -23.39
C TRP A 167 11.97 -10.87 -22.71
N ASP A 168 12.80 -11.61 -23.46
CA ASP A 168 13.54 -12.79 -22.99
C ASP A 168 15.03 -12.47 -22.82
N PRO A 169 15.50 -12.19 -21.59
CA PRO A 169 16.90 -11.89 -21.34
C PRO A 169 17.86 -13.03 -21.69
N ALA A 170 17.39 -14.29 -21.71
CA ALA A 170 18.25 -15.43 -22.02
C ALA A 170 18.72 -15.44 -23.49
N ARG A 171 18.04 -14.68 -24.37
CA ARG A 171 18.38 -14.57 -25.79
C ARG A 171 19.24 -13.36 -26.14
N GLU A 172 19.57 -12.52 -25.16
CA GLU A 172 20.52 -11.41 -25.36
C GLU A 172 21.96 -11.92 -25.62
N GLY A 173 22.30 -13.12 -25.12
CA GLY A 173 23.63 -13.73 -25.27
C GLY A 173 23.94 -14.34 -26.65
N ASP A 174 22.93 -14.52 -27.52
CA ASP A 174 23.08 -15.15 -28.84
C ASP A 174 23.19 -14.14 -30.00
N VAL A 175 23.38 -12.85 -29.68
CA VAL A 175 23.41 -11.78 -30.69
C VAL A 175 24.80 -11.72 -31.36
N PRO A 176 24.91 -11.88 -32.69
CA PRO A 176 26.19 -11.74 -33.40
C PRO A 176 26.78 -10.34 -33.26
N GLU A 177 28.11 -10.20 -33.28
CA GLU A 177 28.83 -8.91 -33.09
C GLU A 177 28.39 -7.76 -34.01
N ASN A 178 27.79 -8.07 -35.17
CA ASN A 178 27.32 -7.07 -36.13
C ASN A 178 25.89 -6.57 -35.86
N ARG A 179 25.27 -6.96 -34.74
CA ARG A 179 23.91 -6.56 -34.33
C ARG A 179 23.88 -6.21 -32.86
N PHE A 180 22.96 -5.31 -32.50
CA PHE A 180 22.73 -4.91 -31.11
C PHE A 180 21.61 -5.72 -30.43
N TRP A 181 20.66 -6.28 -31.19
CA TRP A 181 19.64 -7.23 -30.70
C TRP A 181 19.16 -8.17 -31.82
N ASP A 182 18.48 -9.27 -31.45
CA ASP A 182 17.77 -10.16 -32.38
C ASP A 182 16.25 -9.88 -32.36
N ALA A 183 15.53 -10.10 -33.47
CA ALA A 183 14.08 -9.91 -33.51
C ALA A 183 13.32 -10.90 -32.59
N THR A 184 13.96 -11.98 -32.17
CA THR A 184 13.42 -13.01 -31.27
C THR A 184 13.69 -12.74 -29.78
N SER A 185 14.34 -11.62 -29.45
CA SER A 185 14.57 -11.15 -28.07
C SER A 185 13.28 -10.73 -27.37
N ALA A 186 12.24 -10.42 -28.14
CA ALA A 186 10.93 -10.04 -27.64
C ALA A 186 9.79 -10.75 -28.38
N HIS A 187 8.67 -10.95 -27.69
CA HIS A 187 7.50 -11.65 -28.20
C HIS A 187 6.22 -10.84 -28.03
N THR A 188 5.37 -10.83 -29.06
CA THR A 188 4.02 -10.30 -28.94
C THR A 188 3.26 -11.04 -27.86
N ILE A 189 2.35 -10.33 -27.19
CA ILE A 189 1.47 -10.91 -26.17
C ILE A 189 0.11 -11.32 -26.75
N ASP A 190 -0.23 -10.78 -27.92
CA ASP A 190 -1.44 -11.05 -28.71
C ASP A 190 -2.71 -11.21 -27.86
N HIS A 191 -2.88 -10.33 -26.87
CA HIS A 191 -3.97 -10.40 -25.91
C HIS A 191 -5.26 -9.93 -26.55
N GLN A 192 -6.30 -10.76 -26.46
CA GLN A 192 -7.68 -10.44 -26.82
C GLN A 192 -8.58 -10.82 -25.63
N GLY A 193 -9.01 -9.83 -24.86
CA GLY A 193 -9.82 -10.00 -23.67
C GLY A 193 -11.17 -9.29 -23.78
N ALA A 194 -11.91 -9.27 -22.67
CA ALA A 194 -13.22 -8.61 -22.62
C ALA A 194 -13.09 -7.08 -22.55
N TYR A 195 -11.98 -6.59 -22.00
CA TYR A 195 -11.75 -5.16 -21.77
C TYR A 195 -10.63 -4.58 -22.64
N PHE A 196 -9.65 -5.40 -23.05
CA PHE A 196 -8.45 -4.95 -23.74
C PHE A 196 -8.08 -5.84 -24.92
N THR A 197 -7.61 -5.20 -25.99
CA THR A 197 -6.97 -5.87 -27.14
C THR A 197 -5.59 -5.24 -27.33
N VAL A 198 -4.52 -6.00 -27.08
CA VAL A 198 -3.14 -5.48 -27.08
C VAL A 198 -2.20 -6.49 -27.74
N LYS A 199 -1.52 -6.04 -28.81
CA LYS A 199 -0.58 -6.88 -29.57
C LYS A 199 0.77 -7.08 -28.86
N GLY A 200 1.36 -6.00 -28.33
CA GLY A 200 2.76 -6.02 -27.84
C GLY A 200 3.78 -6.24 -28.97
N PRO A 201 5.04 -6.61 -28.66
CA PRO A 201 5.65 -6.64 -27.33
C PRO A 201 5.68 -5.25 -26.67
N LEU A 202 6.06 -5.18 -25.39
CA LEU A 202 6.45 -3.93 -24.77
C LEU A 202 7.74 -3.42 -25.43
N ASN A 203 7.89 -2.12 -25.62
CA ASN A 203 9.13 -1.55 -26.18
C ASN A 203 10.22 -1.25 -25.14
N VAL A 204 9.96 -1.53 -23.86
CA VAL A 204 10.91 -1.36 -22.76
C VAL A 204 11.36 -2.77 -22.34
N PRO A 205 12.68 -3.04 -22.30
CA PRO A 205 13.20 -4.32 -21.85
C PRO A 205 12.84 -4.67 -20.41
N ARG A 206 13.11 -5.93 -20.05
CA ARG A 206 12.90 -6.42 -18.71
C ARG A 206 13.84 -5.72 -17.72
N GLY A 207 13.33 -5.42 -16.53
CA GLY A 207 14.00 -4.62 -15.50
C GLY A 207 14.62 -5.49 -14.40
N PRO A 208 15.34 -4.86 -13.45
CA PRO A 208 16.17 -5.56 -12.47
C PRO A 208 15.42 -6.52 -11.55
N GLN A 209 14.13 -6.25 -11.27
CA GLN A 209 13.27 -7.13 -10.46
C GLN A 209 12.23 -7.89 -11.30
N GLY A 210 12.47 -8.01 -12.62
CA GLY A 210 11.61 -8.69 -13.58
C GLY A 210 10.40 -7.83 -13.97
N HIS A 211 9.53 -7.54 -13.01
CA HIS A 211 8.49 -6.51 -13.13
C HIS A 211 8.32 -5.79 -11.77
N PRO A 212 7.79 -4.56 -11.74
CA PRO A 212 7.50 -3.85 -10.50
C PRO A 212 6.69 -4.70 -9.52
N VAL A 213 7.00 -4.63 -8.23
CA VAL A 213 6.22 -5.35 -7.20
C VAL A 213 4.80 -4.79 -7.16
N ILE A 214 3.80 -5.66 -7.03
CA ILE A 214 2.40 -5.25 -7.05
C ILE A 214 1.84 -5.20 -5.63
N ALA A 215 1.48 -3.99 -5.19
CA ALA A 215 0.69 -3.78 -4.00
C ALA A 215 -0.82 -3.78 -4.32
N GLN A 216 -1.62 -4.28 -3.37
CA GLN A 216 -3.08 -4.30 -3.45
C GLN A 216 -3.70 -3.92 -2.12
N ALA A 217 -4.83 -3.19 -2.19
CA ALA A 217 -5.54 -2.67 -1.01
C ALA A 217 -7.03 -3.02 -0.93
N GLY A 218 -7.49 -3.98 -1.75
CA GLY A 218 -8.89 -4.37 -1.81
C GLY A 218 -9.30 -5.31 -0.67
N ALA A 219 -10.31 -4.94 0.12
CA ALA A 219 -10.87 -5.78 1.18
C ALA A 219 -12.22 -6.44 0.85
N SER A 220 -12.91 -6.00 -0.21
CA SER A 220 -14.14 -6.68 -0.70
C SER A 220 -13.80 -8.02 -1.37
N GLU A 221 -14.78 -8.91 -1.60
CA GLU A 221 -14.53 -10.21 -2.27
C GLU A 221 -13.73 -10.07 -3.59
N GLY A 222 -14.15 -9.17 -4.49
CA GLY A 222 -13.41 -8.91 -5.73
C GLY A 222 -12.03 -8.27 -5.50
N GLY A 223 -11.85 -7.55 -4.40
CA GLY A 223 -10.56 -7.03 -3.98
C GLY A 223 -9.62 -8.11 -3.45
N ILE A 224 -10.16 -9.05 -2.67
CA ILE A 224 -9.44 -10.23 -2.17
C ILE A 224 -9.04 -11.12 -3.34
N ASP A 225 -9.91 -11.30 -4.35
CA ASP A 225 -9.56 -12.04 -5.56
C ASP A 225 -8.41 -11.38 -6.32
N LEU A 226 -8.47 -10.05 -6.52
CA LEU A 226 -7.40 -9.30 -7.17
C LEU A 226 -6.08 -9.39 -6.38
N ALA A 227 -6.14 -9.25 -5.06
CA ALA A 227 -5.01 -9.39 -4.15
C ALA A 227 -4.41 -10.81 -4.18
N ALA A 228 -5.24 -11.84 -4.11
CA ALA A 228 -4.82 -13.23 -4.15
C ALA A 228 -4.15 -13.57 -5.50
N ARG A 229 -4.72 -13.10 -6.61
CA ARG A 229 -4.25 -13.41 -7.96
C ARG A 229 -3.00 -12.61 -8.36
N HIS A 230 -2.88 -11.35 -7.91
CA HIS A 230 -1.81 -10.46 -8.35
C HIS A 230 -0.98 -9.78 -7.26
N GLY A 231 -1.54 -9.58 -6.06
CA GLY A 231 -0.93 -8.76 -5.01
C GLY A 231 0.19 -9.47 -4.27
N GLU A 232 1.37 -8.87 -4.27
CA GLU A 232 2.58 -9.34 -3.58
C GLU A 232 2.73 -8.68 -2.22
N ILE A 233 2.32 -7.41 -2.11
CA ILE A 233 2.20 -6.67 -0.84
C ILE A 233 0.73 -6.30 -0.64
N ILE A 234 0.13 -6.71 0.47
CA ILE A 234 -1.27 -6.46 0.76
C ILE A 234 -1.38 -5.37 1.83
N TYR A 235 -1.73 -4.16 1.38
CA TYR A 235 -2.03 -3.03 2.24
C TYR A 235 -3.47 -3.13 2.72
N CYS A 236 -3.67 -3.26 4.03
CA CYS A 236 -5.00 -3.56 4.58
C CYS A 236 -5.23 -2.90 5.94
N ASN A 237 -6.42 -3.08 6.47
CA ASN A 237 -6.84 -2.57 7.77
C ASN A 237 -6.93 -3.79 8.71
N ILE A 238 -5.95 -3.93 9.60
CA ILE A 238 -5.91 -4.99 10.61
C ILE A 238 -5.89 -4.30 11.97
N LEU A 239 -7.02 -4.31 12.68
CA LEU A 239 -7.15 -3.68 14.00
C LEU A 239 -6.90 -4.66 15.16
N SER A 240 -7.08 -5.97 14.93
CA SER A 240 -6.88 -7.01 15.94
C SER A 240 -6.13 -8.22 15.37
N ARG A 241 -5.52 -9.01 16.27
CA ARG A 241 -4.80 -10.23 15.90
C ARG A 241 -5.70 -11.27 15.21
N PRO A 242 -6.88 -11.63 15.74
CA PRO A 242 -7.72 -12.64 15.10
C PRO A 242 -8.19 -12.22 13.70
N ALA A 243 -8.56 -10.94 13.52
CA ALA A 243 -8.95 -10.40 12.22
C ALA A 243 -7.80 -10.47 11.21
N GLY A 244 -6.58 -10.11 11.64
CA GLY A 244 -5.39 -10.21 10.79
C GLY A 244 -5.07 -11.63 10.35
N GLN A 245 -5.15 -12.59 11.28
CA GLN A 245 -4.92 -14.01 10.98
C GLN A 245 -5.98 -14.56 10.02
N ALA A 246 -7.25 -14.24 10.25
CA ALA A 246 -8.37 -14.65 9.39
C ALA A 246 -8.24 -14.07 7.97
N PHE A 247 -7.96 -12.76 7.86
CA PHE A 247 -7.76 -12.09 6.58
C PHE A 247 -6.56 -12.66 5.81
N GLY A 248 -5.41 -12.77 6.48
CA GLY A 248 -4.20 -13.34 5.89
C GLY A 248 -4.40 -14.77 5.39
N LYS A 249 -5.10 -15.61 6.17
CA LYS A 249 -5.48 -16.96 5.75
C LYS A 249 -6.37 -16.93 4.52
N LYS A 250 -7.42 -16.11 4.52
CA LYS A 250 -8.37 -15.99 3.39
C LYS A 250 -7.69 -15.61 2.08
N VAL A 251 -6.78 -14.64 2.12
CA VAL A 251 -6.00 -14.22 0.93
C VAL A 251 -5.09 -15.34 0.43
N ARG A 252 -4.37 -16.03 1.34
CA ARG A 252 -3.48 -17.13 0.99
C ARG A 252 -4.22 -18.35 0.42
N ASP A 253 -5.34 -18.74 1.03
CA ASP A 253 -6.18 -19.83 0.53
C ASP A 253 -6.71 -19.52 -0.89
N ARG A 254 -7.13 -18.27 -1.13
CA ARG A 254 -7.58 -17.84 -2.45
C ARG A 254 -6.44 -17.83 -3.47
N ALA A 255 -5.22 -17.47 -3.07
CA ALA A 255 -4.05 -17.51 -3.93
C ALA A 255 -3.71 -18.95 -4.36
N ILE A 256 -3.79 -19.90 -3.42
CA ILE A 256 -3.63 -21.34 -3.70
C ILE A 256 -4.69 -21.81 -4.71
N ALA A 257 -5.96 -21.40 -4.53
CA ALA A 257 -7.04 -21.73 -5.47
C ALA A 257 -6.80 -21.21 -6.90
N PHE A 258 -6.04 -20.12 -7.05
CA PHE A 258 -5.58 -19.59 -8.35
C PHE A 258 -4.25 -20.18 -8.83
N GLY A 259 -3.68 -21.16 -8.13
CA GLY A 259 -2.42 -21.82 -8.50
C GLY A 259 -1.16 -20.99 -8.18
N ARG A 260 -1.27 -19.99 -7.30
CA ARG A 260 -0.15 -19.14 -6.88
C ARG A 260 0.42 -19.60 -5.54
N ASP A 261 1.75 -19.58 -5.42
CA ASP A 261 2.44 -19.83 -4.15
C ASP A 261 2.11 -18.73 -3.11
N PRO A 262 1.48 -19.10 -1.96
CA PRO A 262 1.18 -18.15 -0.90
C PRO A 262 2.43 -17.54 -0.25
N ALA A 263 3.61 -18.14 -0.39
CA ALA A 263 4.87 -17.59 0.11
C ALA A 263 5.28 -16.28 -0.59
N GLY A 264 4.69 -15.98 -1.76
CA GLY A 264 4.88 -14.71 -2.48
C GLY A 264 3.96 -13.57 -2.03
N ILE A 265 3.33 -13.66 -0.86
CA ILE A 265 2.40 -12.64 -0.33
C ILE A 265 2.91 -12.12 1.01
N ARG A 266 2.93 -10.80 1.16
CA ARG A 266 3.26 -10.09 2.41
C ARG A 266 2.07 -9.27 2.88
N ILE A 267 1.69 -9.40 4.14
CA ILE A 267 0.59 -8.65 4.77
C ILE A 267 1.18 -7.45 5.51
N VAL A 268 0.92 -6.25 5.00
CA VAL A 268 1.57 -5.00 5.46
C VAL A 268 0.51 -3.93 5.72
N PRO A 269 -0.28 -4.04 6.81
CA PRO A 269 -1.36 -3.12 7.11
C PRO A 269 -0.88 -1.70 7.40
N GLY A 270 -1.81 -0.74 7.30
CA GLY A 270 -1.58 0.63 7.76
C GLY A 270 -1.52 0.70 9.29
N LEU A 271 -0.62 1.53 9.81
CA LEU A 271 -0.41 1.75 11.23
C LEU A 271 -0.22 3.24 11.52
N VAL A 272 -1.08 3.81 12.36
CA VAL A 272 -0.90 5.17 12.90
C VAL A 272 -0.17 5.07 14.24
N VAL A 273 0.86 5.89 14.41
CA VAL A 273 1.67 5.95 15.63
C VAL A 273 1.63 7.38 16.15
N ILE A 274 1.34 7.54 17.44
CA ILE A 274 1.50 8.82 18.14
C ILE A 274 2.38 8.55 19.37
N LEU A 275 3.57 9.14 19.36
CA LEU A 275 4.54 9.02 20.43
C LEU A 275 4.34 10.14 21.46
N GLY A 276 4.60 9.80 22.73
CA GLY A 276 4.73 10.75 23.83
C GLY A 276 5.84 10.29 24.76
N GLU A 277 6.38 11.20 25.57
CA GLU A 277 7.30 10.84 26.66
C GLU A 277 6.56 10.02 27.74
N THR A 278 5.23 10.15 27.78
CA THR A 278 4.31 9.37 28.60
C THR A 278 3.07 8.98 27.78
N ARG A 279 2.34 7.96 28.27
CA ARG A 279 1.07 7.55 27.68
C ARG A 279 0.04 8.68 27.67
N GLU A 280 -0.03 9.45 28.74
CA GLU A 280 -0.93 10.60 28.89
C GLU A 280 -0.63 11.68 27.85
N GLU A 281 0.64 11.93 27.54
CA GLU A 281 1.01 12.85 26.48
C GLU A 281 0.55 12.36 25.10
N ALA A 282 0.75 11.07 24.80
CA ALA A 282 0.29 10.48 23.54
C ALA A 282 -1.24 10.56 23.40
N LEU A 283 -2.00 10.33 24.47
CA LEU A 283 -3.46 10.47 24.50
C LEU A 283 -3.92 11.90 24.19
N ARG A 284 -3.27 12.91 24.80
CA ARG A 284 -3.57 14.33 24.51
C ARG A 284 -3.20 14.73 23.09
N LYS A 285 -2.07 14.23 22.56
CA LYS A 285 -1.70 14.44 21.15
C LYS A 285 -2.74 13.85 20.20
N HIS A 286 -3.28 12.66 20.50
CA HIS A 286 -4.35 12.07 19.72
C HIS A 286 -5.62 12.94 19.68
N GLU A 287 -6.06 13.45 20.82
CA GLU A 287 -7.21 14.38 20.91
C GLU A 287 -6.97 15.64 20.07
N LEU A 288 -5.77 16.19 20.12
CA LEU A 288 -5.40 17.40 19.38
C LEU A 288 -5.32 17.17 17.86
N PHE A 289 -4.59 16.14 17.43
CA PHE A 289 -4.29 15.88 16.02
C PHE A 289 -5.49 15.31 15.25
N SER A 290 -6.39 14.60 15.94
CA SER A 290 -7.69 14.20 15.39
C SER A 290 -8.61 15.39 15.13
N GLY A 291 -8.40 16.51 15.84
CA GLY A 291 -9.27 17.68 15.84
C GLY A 291 -10.46 17.59 16.79
N ALA A 292 -10.55 16.52 17.57
CA ALA A 292 -11.58 16.35 18.60
C ALA A 292 -11.36 17.25 19.83
N GLY A 293 -10.12 17.60 20.13
CA GLY A 293 -9.73 18.46 21.26
C GLY A 293 -9.79 17.78 22.64
N THR A 294 -10.69 16.82 22.83
CA THR A 294 -10.87 16.06 24.08
C THR A 294 -11.27 14.61 23.79
N GLU A 295 -11.24 13.74 24.80
CA GLU A 295 -11.80 12.40 24.71
C GLU A 295 -13.30 12.39 24.39
N ASP A 296 -14.09 13.24 25.06
CA ASP A 296 -15.51 13.38 24.76
C ASP A 296 -15.74 13.83 23.31
N GLY A 297 -14.85 14.66 22.75
CA GLY A 297 -14.87 15.02 21.35
C GLY A 297 -14.61 13.82 20.42
N LEU A 298 -13.70 12.91 20.79
CA LEU A 298 -13.43 11.68 20.03
C LEU A 298 -14.66 10.77 20.02
N ILE A 299 -15.31 10.63 21.17
CA ILE A 299 -16.54 9.83 21.32
C ILE A 299 -17.69 10.48 20.53
N ALA A 300 -17.88 11.79 20.63
CA ALA A 300 -18.90 12.52 19.87
C ALA A 300 -18.69 12.36 18.35
N ARG A 301 -17.44 12.39 17.88
CA ARG A 301 -17.10 12.09 16.48
C ARG A 301 -17.47 10.64 16.13
N PHE A 302 -17.12 9.67 16.95
CA PHE A 302 -17.45 8.26 16.74
C PHE A 302 -18.97 8.02 16.64
N VAL A 303 -19.75 8.60 17.55
CA VAL A 303 -21.22 8.54 17.54
C VAL A 303 -21.76 9.08 16.22
N LYS A 304 -21.29 10.27 15.81
CA LYS A 304 -21.70 10.91 14.55
C LYS A 304 -21.33 10.09 13.31
N GLU A 305 -20.09 9.61 13.23
CA GLU A 305 -19.57 8.87 12.06
C GLU A 305 -20.27 7.52 11.86
N ASN A 306 -20.77 6.92 12.94
CA ASN A 306 -21.48 5.64 12.90
C ASN A 306 -23.01 5.81 12.96
N GLY A 307 -23.54 7.03 12.89
CA GLY A 307 -24.98 7.30 12.87
C GLY A 307 -25.70 6.84 14.14
N ILE A 308 -25.02 6.85 15.29
CA ILE A 308 -25.57 6.47 16.59
C ILE A 308 -26.37 7.66 17.14
N ASP A 309 -27.53 7.37 17.75
CA ASP A 309 -28.31 8.38 18.47
C ASP A 309 -27.52 8.83 19.72
N PRO A 310 -27.14 10.11 19.85
CA PRO A 310 -26.44 10.60 21.03
C PRO A 310 -27.30 10.55 22.30
N ASP A 311 -28.62 10.60 22.18
CA ASP A 311 -29.52 10.64 23.33
C ASP A 311 -29.58 9.25 23.99
N GLY A 312 -29.01 9.15 25.20
CA GLY A 312 -28.95 7.88 25.94
C GLY A 312 -27.81 6.94 25.52
N PHE A 313 -26.86 7.39 24.70
CA PHE A 313 -25.64 6.64 24.42
C PHE A 313 -24.70 6.64 25.64
N ASP A 314 -24.44 5.45 26.19
CA ASP A 314 -23.44 5.25 27.23
C ASP A 314 -22.09 4.86 26.59
N PRO A 315 -21.06 5.74 26.63
CA PRO A 315 -19.77 5.46 26.01
C PRO A 315 -18.97 4.37 26.72
N ASP A 316 -19.38 3.97 27.92
CA ASP A 316 -18.74 2.95 28.76
C ASP A 316 -19.50 1.61 28.71
N ALA A 317 -20.61 1.54 27.97
CA ALA A 317 -21.27 0.28 27.63
C ALA A 317 -20.49 -0.46 26.53
N ILE A 318 -20.49 -1.80 26.59
CA ILE A 318 -19.89 -2.64 25.56
C ILE A 318 -20.65 -2.46 24.24
N LEU A 319 -19.90 -2.20 23.18
CA LEU A 319 -20.44 -2.03 21.83
C LEU A 319 -20.93 -3.37 21.26
N ASP A 320 -22.07 -3.33 20.60
CA ASP A 320 -22.63 -4.44 19.83
C ASP A 320 -22.05 -4.46 18.42
N ALA A 321 -21.21 -5.45 18.12
CA ALA A 321 -20.50 -5.58 16.85
C ALA A 321 -21.43 -5.62 15.63
N GLU A 322 -22.64 -6.20 15.77
CA GLU A 322 -23.58 -6.36 14.66
C GLU A 322 -24.06 -5.00 14.10
N ARG A 323 -24.03 -3.95 14.92
CA ARG A 323 -24.40 -2.59 14.51
C ARG A 323 -23.39 -1.90 13.61
N PHE A 324 -22.16 -2.41 13.56
CA PHE A 324 -21.04 -1.79 12.83
C PHE A 324 -20.68 -2.52 11.53
N ILE A 325 -21.44 -3.56 11.15
CA ILE A 325 -21.23 -4.27 9.89
C ILE A 325 -21.58 -3.33 8.71
N PRO A 326 -20.62 -2.98 7.84
CA PRO A 326 -20.89 -2.04 6.75
C PRO A 326 -21.79 -2.66 5.67
N ASP A 327 -22.64 -1.83 5.04
CA ASP A 327 -23.37 -2.25 3.83
C ASP A 327 -22.36 -2.67 2.74
N PRO A 328 -22.42 -3.94 2.26
CA PRO A 328 -21.53 -4.42 1.21
C PRO A 328 -21.68 -3.65 -0.11
N ASN A 329 -22.76 -2.89 -0.31
CA ASN A 329 -23.05 -2.11 -1.52
C ASN A 329 -22.65 -0.63 -1.42
N ARG A 330 -22.09 -0.17 -0.30
CA ARG A 330 -21.67 1.23 -0.15
C ARG A 330 -20.61 1.65 -1.18
N LEU A 331 -20.59 2.95 -1.50
CA LEU A 331 -19.65 3.53 -2.49
C LEU A 331 -18.21 3.64 -1.95
N GLN A 332 -18.03 3.92 -0.65
CA GLN A 332 -16.71 4.03 -0.03
C GLN A 332 -16.02 2.66 0.10
N ALA A 333 -14.68 2.65 0.21
CA ALA A 333 -13.93 1.40 0.37
C ALA A 333 -14.44 0.60 1.60
N VAL A 334 -14.86 -0.65 1.37
CA VAL A 334 -15.52 -1.50 2.38
C VAL A 334 -14.59 -1.84 3.54
N GLY A 335 -13.29 -2.01 3.27
CA GLY A 335 -12.28 -2.37 4.29
C GLY A 335 -12.17 -1.39 5.44
N MET A 336 -12.46 -0.11 5.20
CA MET A 336 -12.43 0.93 6.23
C MET A 336 -13.52 0.73 7.31
N GLY A 337 -14.66 0.11 6.98
CA GLY A 337 -15.71 -0.21 7.94
C GLY A 337 -15.58 -1.62 8.54
N LEU A 338 -15.08 -2.58 7.76
CA LEU A 338 -14.93 -3.97 8.23
C LEU A 338 -13.97 -4.08 9.41
N GLY A 339 -12.89 -3.29 9.43
CA GLY A 339 -11.90 -3.37 10.50
C GLY A 339 -12.49 -3.15 11.91
N LEU A 340 -13.41 -2.19 12.06
CA LEU A 340 -14.07 -1.92 13.35
C LEU A 340 -15.03 -3.06 13.73
N SER A 341 -15.85 -3.53 12.80
CA SER A 341 -16.76 -4.66 13.03
C SER A 341 -15.99 -5.92 13.44
N ASP A 342 -14.89 -6.23 12.74
CA ASP A 342 -14.05 -7.40 13.04
C ASP A 342 -13.37 -7.25 14.41
N LEU A 343 -12.90 -6.05 14.76
CA LEU A 343 -12.36 -5.76 16.08
C LEU A 343 -13.40 -6.04 17.18
N LEU A 344 -14.60 -5.47 17.07
CA LEU A 344 -15.66 -5.61 18.07
C LEU A 344 -16.24 -7.04 18.15
N THR A 345 -16.12 -7.82 17.08
CA THR A 345 -16.51 -9.24 17.08
C THR A 345 -15.57 -10.10 17.95
N HIS A 346 -14.30 -9.69 18.05
CA HIS A 346 -13.26 -10.44 18.76
C HIS A 346 -12.86 -9.84 20.11
N GLU A 347 -13.06 -8.55 20.32
CA GLU A 347 -12.74 -7.81 21.53
C GLU A 347 -13.99 -7.09 22.05
N LYS A 348 -14.34 -7.29 23.33
CA LYS A 348 -15.45 -6.59 23.99
C LYS A 348 -14.99 -5.21 24.43
N LEU A 349 -15.23 -4.21 23.58
CA LEU A 349 -14.77 -2.84 23.82
C LEU A 349 -15.94 -1.90 24.07
N THR A 350 -15.69 -0.89 24.89
CA THR A 350 -16.54 0.30 25.00
C THR A 350 -16.23 1.29 23.87
N ALA A 351 -17.05 2.32 23.70
CA ALA A 351 -16.75 3.38 22.74
C ALA A 351 -15.49 4.16 23.13
N ARG A 352 -15.32 4.42 24.43
CA ARG A 352 -14.13 5.10 24.99
C ARG A 352 -12.84 4.34 24.66
N GLU A 353 -12.89 3.02 24.68
CA GLU A 353 -11.76 2.18 24.27
C GLU A 353 -11.59 2.16 22.75
N ALA A 354 -12.67 1.93 22.00
CA ALA A 354 -12.64 1.77 20.55
C ALA A 354 -12.04 3.01 19.83
N VAL A 355 -12.36 4.22 20.27
CA VAL A 355 -11.79 5.46 19.70
C VAL A 355 -10.28 5.60 19.89
N ARG A 356 -9.66 4.78 20.75
CA ARG A 356 -8.20 4.71 20.96
C ARG A 356 -7.54 3.53 20.26
N ARG A 357 -8.30 2.69 19.54
CA ARG A 357 -7.78 1.52 18.82
C ARG A 357 -7.53 1.78 17.34
N SER A 358 -8.18 2.80 16.79
CA SER A 358 -8.12 3.10 15.35
C SER A 358 -8.23 4.59 15.09
N GLU A 359 -7.45 5.08 14.12
CA GLU A 359 -7.58 6.43 13.59
C GLU A 359 -7.34 6.41 12.08
N GLY A 360 -8.15 7.15 11.32
CA GLY A 360 -8.22 7.04 9.86
C GLY A 360 -8.40 5.60 9.35
N HIS A 361 -9.15 4.78 10.11
CA HIS A 361 -9.41 3.35 9.85
C HIS A 361 -8.22 2.39 10.00
N HIS A 362 -7.04 2.88 10.38
CA HIS A 362 -5.87 2.05 10.64
C HIS A 362 -5.65 1.85 12.13
N ARG A 363 -4.96 0.76 12.49
CA ARG A 363 -4.60 0.47 13.87
C ARG A 363 -3.82 1.65 14.44
N LEU A 364 -4.17 2.04 15.65
CA LEU A 364 -3.54 3.14 16.36
C LEU A 364 -2.70 2.59 17.51
N LEU A 365 -1.42 2.97 17.55
CA LEU A 365 -0.55 2.76 18.71
C LEU A 365 -0.21 4.13 19.33
N LEU A 366 -0.55 4.25 20.61
CA LEU A 366 -0.36 5.45 21.44
C LEU A 366 0.50 5.08 22.64
N GLY A 367 1.60 5.78 22.86
CA GLY A 367 2.44 5.52 24.03
C GLY A 367 3.87 6.03 23.91
N THR A 368 4.73 5.50 24.78
CA THR A 368 6.18 5.68 24.71
C THR A 368 6.78 4.93 23.52
N PRO A 369 8.03 5.24 23.12
CA PRO A 369 8.74 4.50 22.07
C PRO A 369 8.78 2.99 22.31
N GLU A 370 8.96 2.55 23.55
CA GLU A 370 8.97 1.13 23.94
C GLU A 370 7.59 0.49 23.78
N GLU A 371 6.52 1.13 24.25
CA GLU A 371 5.15 0.62 24.10
C GLU A 371 4.78 0.46 22.62
N VAL A 372 5.17 1.43 21.79
CA VAL A 372 4.94 1.37 20.34
C VAL A 372 5.77 0.25 19.69
N ALA A 373 7.05 0.12 20.03
CA ALA A 373 7.90 -0.95 19.51
C ALA A 373 7.37 -2.34 19.89
N ASP A 374 6.94 -2.52 21.14
CA ASP A 374 6.32 -3.77 21.60
C ASP A 374 5.02 -4.06 20.83
N GLY A 375 4.16 -3.05 20.63
CA GLY A 375 2.91 -3.21 19.86
C GLY A 375 3.11 -3.54 18.37
N ILE A 376 4.21 -3.06 17.77
CA ILE A 376 4.64 -3.41 16.41
C ILE A 376 5.10 -4.88 16.37
N ILE A 377 5.99 -5.26 17.30
CA ILE A 377 6.56 -6.60 17.41
C ILE A 377 5.45 -7.64 17.68
N ASP A 378 4.45 -7.29 18.48
CA ASP A 378 3.41 -8.20 18.95
C ASP A 378 2.67 -8.96 17.83
N LEU A 379 2.19 -8.26 16.79
CA LEU A 379 1.52 -8.92 15.65
C LEU A 379 2.52 -9.46 14.61
N TRP A 380 3.75 -8.96 14.61
CA TRP A 380 4.77 -9.47 13.70
C TRP A 380 5.30 -10.83 14.18
N ALA A 381 5.52 -10.99 15.49
CA ALA A 381 6.19 -12.13 16.09
C ALA A 381 5.51 -13.48 15.78
N ASP A 382 4.18 -13.54 15.73
CA ASP A 382 3.43 -14.77 15.42
C ASP A 382 3.08 -14.94 13.93
N GLY A 383 3.49 -13.99 13.07
CA GLY A 383 3.19 -14.05 11.64
C GLY A 383 1.83 -13.49 11.24
N THR A 384 1.12 -12.80 12.14
CA THR A 384 -0.15 -12.12 11.79
C THR A 384 0.07 -11.07 10.69
N VAL A 385 1.18 -10.33 10.76
CA VAL A 385 1.59 -9.34 9.75
C VAL A 385 3.06 -9.48 9.42
N ASP A 386 3.47 -9.20 8.19
CA ASP A 386 4.88 -9.20 7.77
C ASP A 386 5.58 -7.86 8.03
N GLY A 387 4.79 -6.81 8.20
CA GLY A 387 5.27 -5.45 8.33
C GLY A 387 4.16 -4.44 8.54
N TYR A 388 4.49 -3.17 8.45
CA TYR A 388 3.51 -2.09 8.49
C TYR A 388 3.83 -0.99 7.48
N THR A 389 2.79 -0.32 7.01
CA THR A 389 2.92 0.97 6.33
C THR A 389 2.53 2.05 7.33
N LEU A 390 3.51 2.75 7.88
CA LEU A 390 3.27 3.82 8.84
C LEU A 390 2.51 4.97 8.17
N GLN A 391 1.54 5.49 8.90
CA GLN A 391 0.74 6.64 8.53
C GLN A 391 0.99 7.74 9.57
N PRO A 392 2.09 8.51 9.41
CA PRO A 392 2.49 9.51 10.39
C PRO A 392 1.42 10.60 10.47
N PRO A 393 0.88 10.93 11.66
CA PRO A 393 -0.11 11.98 11.82
C PRO A 393 0.32 13.31 11.18
N ARG A 394 1.58 13.70 11.39
CA ARG A 394 2.25 14.90 10.90
C ARG A 394 3.53 14.52 10.14
N ALA A 395 3.86 15.28 9.11
CA ALA A 395 5.14 15.17 8.41
C ALA A 395 5.82 16.55 8.34
N PRO A 396 7.13 16.68 8.65
CA PRO A 396 8.11 15.61 8.87
C PRO A 396 8.13 15.03 10.29
N ASP A 397 7.54 15.73 11.26
CA ASP A 397 7.86 15.59 12.70
C ASP A 397 7.73 14.15 13.22
N ASP A 398 6.64 13.45 12.90
CA ASP A 398 6.40 12.10 13.42
C ASP A 398 7.24 11.03 12.71
N ILE A 399 7.72 11.31 11.48
CA ILE A 399 8.67 10.42 10.79
C ILE A 399 10.02 10.51 11.48
N GLU A 400 10.50 11.74 11.74
CA GLU A 400 11.76 11.97 12.44
C GLU A 400 11.73 11.34 13.84
N GLU A 401 10.67 11.60 14.63
CA GLU A 401 10.55 11.04 15.97
C GLU A 401 10.53 9.51 15.97
N PHE A 402 9.83 8.88 15.02
CA PHE A 402 9.83 7.41 14.89
C PHE A 402 11.22 6.86 14.54
N VAL A 403 11.93 7.51 13.61
CA VAL A 403 13.28 7.12 13.19
C VAL A 403 14.28 7.24 14.34
N GLU A 404 14.15 8.27 15.16
CA GLU A 404 15.09 8.52 16.26
C GLU A 404 14.80 7.67 17.50
N LYS A 405 13.52 7.41 17.81
CA LYS A 405 13.14 6.78 19.07
C LYS A 405 12.71 5.32 18.95
N VAL A 406 12.06 4.91 17.85
CA VAL A 406 11.48 3.56 17.72
C VAL A 406 12.38 2.62 16.92
N VAL A 407 12.97 3.11 15.82
CA VAL A 407 13.85 2.28 14.96
C VAL A 407 15.01 1.65 15.76
N PRO A 408 15.75 2.38 16.64
CA PRO A 408 16.80 1.78 17.44
C PRO A 408 16.32 0.64 18.33
N ILE A 409 15.14 0.79 18.95
CA ILE A 409 14.53 -0.26 19.79
C ILE A 409 14.25 -1.52 18.95
N LEU A 410 13.68 -1.36 17.76
CA LEU A 410 13.42 -2.49 16.86
C LEU A 410 14.71 -3.18 16.38
N GLN A 411 15.79 -2.42 16.21
CA GLN A 411 17.12 -2.94 15.86
C GLN A 411 17.76 -3.69 17.04
N ASP A 412 17.71 -3.13 18.25
CA ASP A 412 18.23 -3.75 19.47
C ASP A 412 17.49 -5.06 19.80
N ARG A 413 16.19 -5.11 19.51
CA ARG A 413 15.37 -6.34 19.62
C ARG A 413 15.65 -7.35 18.49
N GLY A 414 16.50 -7.02 17.52
CA GLY A 414 16.92 -7.90 16.43
C GLY A 414 15.86 -8.18 15.36
N VAL A 415 14.72 -7.50 15.39
CA VAL A 415 13.59 -7.74 14.46
C VAL A 415 13.71 -6.91 13.18
N TYR A 416 14.48 -5.83 13.22
CA TYR A 416 14.61 -4.87 12.12
C TYR A 416 16.05 -4.82 11.59
N ARG A 417 16.21 -4.30 10.37
CA ARG A 417 17.52 -4.21 9.70
C ARG A 417 18.35 -3.05 10.24
N THR A 418 19.66 -3.16 10.12
CA THR A 418 20.63 -2.10 10.48
C THR A 418 21.35 -1.47 9.28
N ARG A 419 21.14 -2.02 8.08
CA ARG A 419 21.57 -1.47 6.77
C ARG A 419 20.73 -2.08 5.65
N TYR A 420 20.75 -1.48 4.47
CA TYR A 420 20.26 -2.11 3.24
C TYR A 420 21.29 -3.13 2.72
N GLU A 421 20.86 -4.35 2.39
CA GLU A 421 21.72 -5.39 1.81
C GLU A 421 21.24 -5.84 0.42
N GLU A 422 19.93 -5.69 0.18
CA GLU A 422 19.25 -6.13 -1.02
C GLU A 422 19.28 -5.06 -2.11
N LYS A 423 19.44 -5.51 -3.37
CA LYS A 423 19.57 -4.60 -4.52
C LYS A 423 18.22 -4.10 -5.00
N THR A 424 17.20 -4.93 -4.89
CA THR A 424 15.84 -4.62 -5.34
C THR A 424 14.85 -4.63 -4.19
N VAL A 425 13.74 -3.92 -4.33
CA VAL A 425 12.67 -3.96 -3.33
C VAL A 425 12.02 -5.34 -3.27
N ARG A 426 11.96 -6.07 -4.39
CA ARG A 426 11.51 -7.47 -4.44
C ARG A 426 12.33 -8.39 -3.52
N GLU A 427 13.67 -8.33 -3.62
CA GLU A 427 14.58 -9.09 -2.76
C GLU A 427 14.39 -8.71 -1.29
N ARG A 428 14.23 -7.41 -1.00
CA ARG A 428 14.03 -6.89 0.36
C ARG A 428 12.78 -7.43 1.06
N TYR A 429 11.72 -7.67 0.29
CA TYR A 429 10.51 -8.32 0.79
C TYR A 429 10.60 -9.87 0.78
N GLY A 430 11.73 -10.43 0.34
CA GLY A 430 11.92 -11.87 0.17
C GLY A 430 10.92 -12.46 -0.82
N LEU A 431 10.55 -11.70 -1.86
CA LEU A 431 9.61 -12.13 -2.88
C LEU A 431 10.35 -12.89 -4.00
N PRO A 432 9.76 -13.95 -4.57
CA PRO A 432 10.39 -14.67 -5.67
C PRO A 432 10.53 -13.78 -6.90
N PHE A 433 11.59 -14.02 -7.68
CA PHE A 433 11.72 -13.40 -8.99
C PHE A 433 10.61 -13.95 -9.90
N PRO A 434 9.88 -13.10 -10.64
CA PRO A 434 8.82 -13.59 -11.52
C PRO A 434 9.48 -14.38 -12.65
N GLU A 435 9.16 -15.65 -12.82
CA GLU A 435 9.59 -16.38 -14.01
C GLU A 435 8.82 -15.87 -15.24
N ALA A 436 9.43 -15.92 -16.42
CA ALA A 436 8.67 -15.73 -17.65
C ALA A 436 7.72 -16.92 -17.79
N ASP A 437 6.41 -16.66 -17.81
CA ASP A 437 5.38 -17.69 -17.89
C ASP A 437 5.74 -18.71 -18.99
N ALA A 438 5.88 -20.00 -18.62
CA ALA A 438 6.26 -21.06 -19.56
C ALA A 438 5.29 -21.21 -20.75
N GLY A 439 4.10 -20.59 -20.65
CA GLY A 439 3.11 -20.48 -21.72
C GLY A 439 3.53 -19.60 -22.90
N ILE A 440 4.37 -18.58 -22.71
CA ILE A 440 4.89 -17.74 -23.82
C ILE A 440 5.87 -18.55 -24.68
N SER A 441 6.67 -19.42 -24.05
CA SER A 441 7.61 -20.32 -24.74
C SER A 441 6.90 -21.39 -25.59
N ARG A 442 5.74 -21.89 -25.15
CA ARG A 442 5.01 -22.95 -25.87
C ARG A 442 4.33 -22.48 -27.16
N SER A 443 3.87 -21.23 -27.28
CA SER A 443 3.24 -20.76 -28.53
C SER A 443 4.26 -20.58 -29.66
N ALA A 444 5.49 -20.19 -29.33
CA ALA A 444 6.59 -20.05 -30.29
C ALA A 444 7.03 -21.40 -30.90
N ALA A 445 6.92 -22.50 -30.14
CA ALA A 445 7.24 -23.84 -30.63
C ALA A 445 6.21 -24.38 -31.66
N ILE A 446 4.94 -23.98 -31.54
CA ILE A 446 3.87 -24.46 -32.44
C ILE A 446 3.87 -23.67 -33.76
N SER A 447 4.33 -22.41 -33.75
CA SER A 447 4.45 -21.58 -34.95
C SER A 447 5.55 -22.03 -35.92
N ARG A 448 6.60 -22.73 -35.44
CA ARG A 448 7.69 -23.25 -36.29
C ARG A 448 7.38 -24.58 -36.99
N LEU A 449 6.17 -25.12 -36.83
CA LEU A 449 5.72 -26.40 -37.41
C LEU A 449 4.59 -26.23 -38.45
N ARG A 450 4.41 -25.03 -39.03
CA ARG A 450 3.48 -24.79 -40.14
C ARG A 450 4.12 -24.10 -41.31
#